data_AF-A0A9E3MSL7-F1
#
_entry.id   AF-A0A9E3MSL7-F1
#
_cell.length_a   1.000
_cell.length_b   1.000
_cell.length_c   1.000
_cell.angle_alpha   90.00
_cell.angle_beta   90.00
_cell.angle_gamma   90.00
#
_symmetry.space_group_name_H-M   'P 1'
#
loop_
_entity.id
_entity.type
_entity.pdbx_description
1 polymer ?
#
loop_
_entity_poly.entity_id
_entity_poly.type
_entity_poly.pdbx_seq_one_letter_code
_entity_poly.pdbx_strand_id
1 'polypeptide(L)' 'GIPLGRMGDPETDIGRAVVALVSDDMAYLTGATLMLEGGRTLIG' A
#
# COMPACT_ATOMS: atom_id res chain seq x y z
N GLY A 1 -11.37 -4.54 13.14
CA GLY A 1 -11.65 -5.18 11.82
C GLY A 1 -10.78 -4.53 10.76
N ILE A 2 -10.82 -4.98 9.50
CA ILE A 2 -10.16 -4.25 8.40
C ILE A 2 -11.13 -3.17 7.93
N PRO A 3 -10.77 -1.87 7.96
CA PRO A 3 -11.68 -0.80 7.52
C PRO A 3 -12.18 -0.96 6.10
N LEU A 4 -11.32 -1.42 5.19
CA LEU A 4 -11.68 -1.75 3.82
C LEU A 4 -12.63 -2.97 3.69
N GLY A 5 -12.95 -3.65 4.80
CA GLY A 5 -13.91 -4.76 4.85
C GLY A 5 -13.43 -6.08 4.24
N ARG A 6 -12.20 -6.13 3.70
CA ARG A 6 -11.64 -7.31 3.05
C ARG A 6 -10.16 -7.49 3.35
N MET A 7 -9.66 -8.72 3.20
CA MET A 7 -8.22 -8.96 3.18
C MET A 7 -7.62 -8.41 1.88
N GLY A 8 -6.37 -7.94 1.97
CA GLY A 8 -5.60 -7.53 0.79
C GLY A 8 -5.21 -8.75 -0.05
N ASP A 9 -5.25 -8.57 -1.36
CA ASP A 9 -4.80 -9.52 -2.35
C ASP A 9 -3.34 -9.20 -2.75
N PRO A 10 -2.43 -10.20 -2.75
CA PRO A 10 -1.01 -9.95 -3.01
C PRO A 10 -0.72 -9.32 -4.38
N GLU A 11 -1.46 -9.70 -5.42
CA GLU A 11 -1.17 -9.25 -6.79
C GLU A 11 -1.82 -7.88 -7.06
N THR A 12 -3.11 -7.77 -6.77
CA THR A 12 -3.91 -6.61 -7.15
C THR A 12 -3.79 -5.44 -6.17
N ASP A 13 -3.49 -5.68 -4.89
CA ASP A 13 -3.26 -4.61 -3.92
C ASP A 13 -1.76 -4.31 -3.73
N ILE A 14 -0.94 -5.32 -3.45
CA ILE A 14 0.49 -5.10 -3.15
C ILE A 14 1.31 -4.98 -4.43
N GLY A 15 1.14 -5.90 -5.39
CA GLY A 15 1.87 -5.88 -6.66
C GLY A 15 1.67 -4.59 -7.43
N ARG A 16 0.42 -4.11 -7.55
CA ARG A 16 0.11 -2.83 -8.20
C ARG A 16 0.72 -1.63 -7.49
N ALA A 17 0.76 -1.62 -6.16
CA ALA A 17 1.41 -0.56 -5.41
C ALA A 17 2.93 -0.56 -5.61
N VAL A 18 3.57 -1.74 -5.69
CA VAL A 18 5.00 -1.86 -6.02
C VAL A 18 5.27 -1.36 -7.44
N VAL A 19 4.45 -1.70 -8.43
CA VAL A 19 4.58 -1.19 -9.80
C VAL A 19 4.51 0.34 -9.83
N ALA A 20 3.62 0.95 -9.05
CA ALA A 20 3.56 2.40 -8.93
C ALA A 20 4.81 2.97 -8.22
N LEU A 21 5.28 2.30 -7.16
CA LEU A 21 6.47 2.71 -6.40
C LEU A 21 7.74 2.76 -7.24
N VAL A 22 7.91 1.82 -8.19
CA VAL A 22 9.08 1.76 -9.07
C VAL A 22 8.96 2.64 -10.31
N SER A 23 7.86 3.37 -10.47
CA SER A 23 7.64 4.27 -11.60
C SER A 23 8.32 5.63 -11.41
N ASP A 24 8.54 6.34 -12.51
CA ASP A 24 9.12 7.70 -12.51
C ASP A 24 8.26 8.71 -11.73
N ASP A 25 6.95 8.46 -11.60
CA ASP A 25 6.02 9.33 -10.86
C ASP A 25 6.35 9.39 -9.35
N MET A 26 7.05 8.40 -8.81
CA MET A 26 7.47 8.35 -7.41
C MET A 26 8.96 8.66 -7.21
N ALA A 27 9.65 9.26 -8.20
CA ALA A 27 11.10 9.47 -8.16
C ALA A 27 11.62 10.31 -6.97
N TYR A 28 10.77 11.12 -6.34
CA TYR A 28 11.15 11.92 -5.16
C TYR A 28 10.86 11.21 -3.81
N LEU A 29 10.19 10.05 -3.84
CA LEU A 29 9.85 9.30 -2.65
C LEU A 29 11.01 8.38 -2.25
N THR A 30 11.63 8.66 -1.10
CA THR A 30 12.69 7.82 -0.54
C THR A 30 12.65 7.86 0.99
N GLY A 31 13.19 6.82 1.65
CA GLY A 31 13.28 6.73 3.12
C GLY A 31 11.94 6.64 3.85
N ALA A 32 10.85 6.35 3.14
CA ALA A 32 9.50 6.28 3.71
C ALA A 32 9.00 4.83 3.81
N THR A 33 8.16 4.59 4.82
CA THR A 33 7.38 3.35 4.95
C THR A 33 5.95 3.62 4.50
N LEU A 34 5.49 2.95 3.44
CA LEU A 34 4.11 3.02 2.97
C LEU A 34 3.32 1.84 3.53
N MET A 35 2.26 2.15 4.28
CA MET A 35 1.42 1.14 4.91
C MET A 35 0.26 0.74 3.99
N LEU A 36 0.28 -0.50 3.48
CA LEU A 36 -0.70 -1.05 2.54
C LEU A 36 -1.53 -2.16 3.19
N GLU A 37 -2.47 -1.77 4.05
CA GLU A 37 -3.12 -2.70 4.98
C GLU A 37 -4.63 -2.50 5.14
N GLY A 38 -5.25 -1.82 4.17
CA GLY A 38 -6.69 -1.57 4.17
C GLY A 38 -7.18 -0.73 5.35
N GLY A 39 -6.30 0.09 5.94
CA GLY A 39 -6.59 1.01 7.05
C GLY A 39 -6.41 0.41 8.46
N ARG A 40 -5.88 -0.81 8.59
CA ARG A 40 -5.75 -1.51 9.88
C ARG A 40 -5.02 -0.70 10.97
N THR A 41 -3.95 0.00 10.64
CA THR A 41 -3.17 0.77 11.62
C THR A 41 -3.88 2.05 12.09
N LEU A 42 -4.80 2.61 11.30
CA LEU A 42 -5.50 3.86 11.65
C LEU A 42 -6.63 3.68 12.66
N ILE A 43 -6.98 2.44 13.02
CA ILE A 43 -7.95 2.14 14.11
C ILE A 43 -7.22 1.48 15.30
N GLY A 44 -5.93 1.76 15.47
CA GLY A 44 -5.13 1.41 16.65
C GLY A 44 -4.81 2.65 17.47
#